data_AF-A0A1M4ZRT3-F1
#
_entry.id   AF-A0A1M4ZRT3-F1
#
_cell.length_a   1.000
_cell.length_b   1.000
_cell.length_c   1.000
_cell.angle_alpha   90.00
_cell.angle_beta   90.00
_cell.angle_gamma   90.00
#
_symmetry.space_group_name_H-M   'P 1'
#
loop_
_entity.id
_entity.type
_entity.pdbx_description
1 polymer ?
#
loop_
_entity_poly.entity_id
_entity_poly.type
_entity_poly.pdbx_seq_one_letter_code
_entity_poly.pdbx_strand_id
1 'polypeptide(L)'
;MKVKLTPLNIVSAIFLVIAVLMMFEKSPAPSEKTIDLTKILMWFSFLIVLVSFISDQIFRKFIPELKKIWAIECAFIVFTIILVFIIKVSIY
;
A
#
# COMPACT_ATOMS: atom_id res chain seq x y z
N MET A 1 5.97 -0.74 -26.26
CA MET A 1 5.13 -0.80 -25.04
C MET A 1 5.37 0.47 -24.23
N LYS A 2 4.36 1.34 -24.05
CA LYS A 2 4.47 2.50 -23.15
C LYS A 2 3.94 2.10 -21.78
N VAL A 3 4.80 1.54 -20.92
CA VAL A 3 4.41 1.20 -19.54
C VAL A 3 4.08 2.51 -18.82
N LYS A 4 2.80 2.69 -18.51
CA LYS A 4 2.29 3.84 -17.77
C LYS A 4 2.48 3.57 -16.28
N LEU A 5 3.57 4.07 -15.69
CA LEU A 5 3.87 3.98 -14.26
C LEU A 5 3.05 5.02 -13.47
N THR A 6 2.29 4.55 -12.49
CA THR A 6 1.51 5.37 -11.56
C THR A 6 2.15 5.34 -10.17
N PRO A 7 1.98 6.40 -9.35
CA PRO A 7 2.44 6.42 -7.97
C PRO A 7 1.92 5.22 -7.19
N LEU A 8 0.65 4.86 -7.36
CA LEU A 8 0.04 3.72 -6.69
C LEU A 8 0.63 2.36 -7.11
N ASN A 9 1.01 2.20 -8.38
CA ASN A 9 1.69 0.99 -8.84
C ASN A 9 3.11 0.85 -8.27
N ILE A 10 3.82 1.97 -8.05
CA ILE A 10 5.13 1.97 -7.40
C ILE A 10 4.97 1.54 -5.94
N VAL A 11 4.01 2.13 -5.22
CA VAL A 11 3.71 1.78 -3.82
C VAL A 11 3.30 0.31 -3.70
N SER A 12 2.40 -0.16 -4.55
CA SER A 12 2.00 -1.57 -4.66
C SER A 12 3.20 -2.51 -4.86
N ALA A 13 4.11 -2.17 -5.79
CA ALA A 13 5.29 -2.99 -6.06
C ALA A 13 6.22 -3.06 -4.83
N ILE A 14 6.40 -1.96 -4.09
CA ILE A 14 7.19 -1.94 -2.84
C ILE A 14 6.54 -2.85 -1.79
N PHE A 15 5.23 -2.72 -1.55
CA PHE A 15 4.51 -3.56 -0.58
C PHE A 15 4.50 -5.04 -0.98
N LEU A 16 4.44 -5.34 -2.27
CA LEU A 16 4.56 -6.71 -2.79
C LEU A 16 5.95 -7.28 -2.52
N VAL A 17 7.01 -6.52 -2.76
CA VAL A 17 8.39 -6.96 -2.44
C VAL A 17 8.55 -7.19 -0.94
N ILE A 18 8.03 -6.30 -0.09
CA ILE A 18 8.05 -6.47 1.37
C ILE A 18 7.30 -7.76 1.77
N ALA A 19 6.10 -7.99 1.22
CA ALA A 19 5.32 -9.20 1.50
C ALA A 19 6.07 -10.48 1.10
N VAL A 20 6.76 -10.47 -0.05
CA VAL A 20 7.58 -11.60 -0.51
C VAL A 20 8.81 -11.79 0.37
N LEU A 21 9.50 -10.72 0.76
CA LEU A 21 10.65 -10.80 1.66
C LEU A 21 10.25 -11.38 3.04
N MET A 22 9.10 -10.94 3.57
CA MET A 22 8.54 -11.48 4.81
C MET A 22 8.14 -12.97 4.70
N MET A 23 7.84 -13.48 3.49
CA MET A 23 7.62 -14.92 3.28
C MET A 23 8.93 -15.73 3.35
N PHE A 24 10.07 -15.13 3.04
CA PHE A 24 11.38 -15.80 3.06
C PHE A 24 12.15 -15.60 4.37
N GLU A 25 11.74 -14.67 5.24
CA GLU A 25 12.27 -14.57 6.60
C GLU A 25 11.89 -15.82 7.39
N LYS A 26 12.88 -16.69 7.63
CA LYS A 26 12.75 -17.89 8.45
C LYS A 26 12.50 -17.44 9.89
N SER A 27 11.29 -17.70 10.40
CA SER A 27 10.93 -17.43 11.80
C SER A 27 12.06 -17.86 12.74
N PRO A 28 12.64 -16.96 13.54
CA PRO A 28 13.38 -17.41 14.71
C PRO A 28 12.43 -18.25 15.58
N ALA A 29 12.98 -19.28 16.21
CA ALA A 29 12.28 -20.35 16.94
C ALA A 29 11.08 -19.87 17.79
N PRO A 30 10.05 -20.72 17.99
CA PRO A 30 8.77 -20.31 18.54
C PRO A 30 8.91 -19.96 20.02
N SER A 31 9.16 -18.69 20.33
CA SER A 31 9.05 -18.17 21.69
C SER A 31 7.62 -17.73 21.91
N GLU A 32 6.84 -18.64 22.50
CA GLU A 32 5.68 -18.42 23.37
C GLU A 32 4.80 -17.18 23.11
N LYS A 33 3.59 -17.42 22.59
CA LYS A 33 2.41 -16.54 22.73
C LYS A 33 2.55 -15.09 22.24
N THR A 34 3.43 -14.81 21.31
CA THR A 34 3.27 -13.60 20.49
C THR A 34 2.14 -13.87 19.52
N ILE A 35 1.07 -13.07 19.58
CA ILE A 35 0.04 -12.97 18.54
C ILE A 35 0.75 -13.04 17.19
N ASP A 36 0.22 -13.80 16.23
CA ASP A 36 0.75 -14.05 14.88
C ASP A 36 0.72 -12.75 14.03
N LEU A 37 1.29 -11.66 14.57
CA LEU A 37 1.34 -10.31 14.04
C LEU A 37 2.00 -10.33 12.66
N THR A 38 2.97 -11.21 12.47
CA THR A 38 3.63 -11.48 11.19
C THR A 38 2.65 -12.00 10.14
N LYS A 39 1.75 -12.93 10.47
CA LYS A 39 0.72 -13.42 9.54
C LYS A 39 -0.33 -12.37 9.24
N ILE A 40 -0.76 -11.61 10.25
CA ILE A 40 -1.69 -10.49 10.09
C ILE A 40 -1.09 -9.44 9.15
N LEU A 41 0.18 -9.07 9.36
CA LEU A 41 0.88 -8.07 8.56
C LEU A 41 1.10 -8.55 7.11
N MET A 42 1.41 -9.84 6.92
CA MET A 42 1.48 -10.46 5.59
C MET A 42 0.13 -10.40 4.86
N TRP A 43 -0.96 -10.75 5.55
CA TRP A 43 -2.32 -10.68 4.98
C TRP A 43 -2.73 -9.25 4.62
N PHE A 44 -2.47 -8.30 5.52
CA PHE A 44 -2.71 -6.87 5.26
C PHE A 44 -1.88 -6.36 4.08
N SER A 45 -0.61 -6.75 3.97
CA SER A 45 0.24 -6.36 2.84
C SER A 45 -0.32 -6.88 1.51
N PHE A 46 -0.81 -8.12 1.48
CA PHE A 46 -1.46 -8.69 0.31
C PHE A 46 -2.75 -7.94 -0.06
N LEU A 47 -3.60 -7.63 0.93
CA LEU A 47 -4.80 -6.82 0.72
C LEU A 47 -4.47 -5.42 0.18
N ILE A 48 -3.44 -4.76 0.70
CA ILE A 48 -2.98 -3.46 0.22
C ILE A 48 -2.58 -3.54 -1.24
N VAL A 49 -1.80 -4.55 -1.64
CA VAL A 49 -1.45 -4.77 -3.06
C VAL A 49 -2.69 -4.93 -3.93
N LEU A 50 -3.66 -5.73 -3.50
CA LEU A 50 -4.88 -5.99 -4.26
C LEU A 50 -5.75 -4.74 -4.41
N VAL A 51 -5.94 -3.99 -3.31
CA VAL A 51 -6.69 -2.72 -3.32
C VAL A 51 -5.99 -1.67 -4.18
N SER A 52 -4.67 -1.52 -4.03
CA SER A 52 -3.87 -0.61 -4.85
C SER A 52 -3.92 -0.98 -6.34
N PHE A 53 -3.92 -2.27 -6.67
CA PHE A 53 -4.03 -2.72 -8.05
C PHE A 53 -5.40 -2.39 -8.66
N ILE A 54 -6.50 -2.67 -7.93
CA ILE A 54 -7.86 -2.35 -8.40
C ILE A 54 -8.02 -0.83 -8.56
N SER A 55 -7.56 -0.06 -7.57
CA SER A 55 -7.68 1.39 -7.57
C SER A 55 -6.90 2.00 -8.75
N ASP A 56 -5.71 1.48 -9.07
CA ASP A 56 -4.93 1.88 -10.24
C ASP A 56 -5.66 1.57 -11.58
N GLN A 57 -6.31 0.40 -11.70
CA GLN A 57 -7.14 0.08 -12.87
C GLN A 57 -8.35 1.00 -13.02
N ILE A 58 -8.99 1.37 -11.89
CA ILE A 58 -10.09 2.35 -11.86
C ILE A 58 -9.57 3.70 -12.33
N PHE A 59 -8.47 4.22 -11.78
CA PHE A 59 -7.92 5.52 -12.18
C PHE A 59 -7.55 5.57 -13.66
N ARG A 60 -6.96 4.50 -14.23
CA ARG A 60 -6.68 4.41 -15.67
C ARG A 60 -7.95 4.43 -16.53
N LYS A 61 -9.04 3.85 -16.05
CA LYS A 61 -10.31 3.77 -16.78
C LYS A 61 -11.08 5.10 -16.74
N PHE A 62 -11.03 5.82 -15.62
CA PHE A 62 -11.69 7.11 -15.47
C PHE A 62 -10.87 8.28 -16.02
N ILE A 63 -9.54 8.18 -16.01
CA ILE A 63 -8.64 9.29 -16.38
C ILE A 63 -7.60 8.79 -17.39
N PRO A 64 -7.78 9.04 -18.70
CA PRO A 64 -6.83 8.57 -19.71
C PRO A 64 -5.46 9.30 -19.67
N GLU A 65 -5.41 10.48 -19.06
CA GLU A 65 -4.22 11.31 -18.91
C GLU A 65 -3.40 10.96 -17.65
N LEU A 66 -2.21 10.42 -17.86
CA LEU A 66 -1.23 10.08 -16.80
C LEU A 66 -0.91 11.22 -15.84
N LYS A 67 -0.78 12.44 -16.35
CA LYS A 67 -0.43 13.62 -15.55
C LYS A 67 -1.52 13.95 -14.53
N LYS A 68 -2.80 13.74 -14.90
CA LYS A 68 -3.94 13.95 -14.01
C LYS A 68 -4.04 12.85 -12.94
N ILE A 69 -3.77 11.59 -13.31
CA ILE A 69 -3.70 10.48 -12.33
C ILE A 69 -2.67 10.79 -11.25
N TRP A 70 -1.45 11.21 -11.65
CA TRP A 70 -0.39 11.59 -10.72
C TRP A 70 -0.83 12.68 -9.73
N ALA A 71 -1.45 13.75 -10.23
CA ALA A 71 -1.89 14.86 -9.39
C ALA A 71 -2.96 14.43 -8.38
N ILE A 72 -3.92 13.60 -8.80
CA ILE A 72 -5.01 13.12 -7.93
C ILE A 72 -4.48 12.16 -6.87
N GLU A 73 -3.64 11.20 -7.25
CA GLU A 73 -3.06 10.26 -6.30
C GLU A 73 -2.15 10.96 -5.29
N CYS A 74 -1.32 11.93 -5.72
CA CYS A 74 -0.52 12.73 -4.79
C CYS A 74 -1.40 13.56 -3.85
N ALA A 75 -2.47 14.19 -4.36
CA ALA A 75 -3.41 14.92 -3.52
C ALA A 75 -4.10 14.01 -2.49
N PHE A 76 -4.47 12.79 -2.89
CA PHE A 76 -5.05 11.80 -1.99
C PHE A 76 -4.07 11.38 -0.89
N ILE A 77 -2.80 11.11 -1.23
CA ILE A 77 -1.76 10.79 -0.24
C ILE A 77 -1.59 11.92 0.77
N VAL A 78 -1.47 13.17 0.29
CA VAL A 78 -1.36 14.34 1.16
C VAL A 78 -2.58 14.46 2.08
N PHE A 79 -3.78 14.31 1.53
CA PHE A 79 -5.02 14.31 2.29
C PHE A 79 -5.05 13.22 3.38
N THR A 80 -4.64 11.99 3.05
CA THR A 80 -4.54 10.89 4.02
C THR A 80 -3.56 11.21 5.14
N ILE A 81 -2.37 11.76 4.82
CA ILE A 81 -1.37 12.15 5.83
C ILE A 81 -1.95 13.20 6.77
N ILE A 82 -2.60 14.22 6.23
CA ILE A 82 -3.25 15.28 7.03
C ILE A 82 -4.33 14.68 7.92
N LEU A 83 -5.16 13.79 7.40
CA LEU A 83 -6.25 13.17 8.16
C LEU A 83 -5.71 12.29 9.30
N VAL A 84 -4.68 11.48 9.05
CA VAL A 84 -3.99 10.70 10.08
C VAL A 84 -3.35 11.61 11.13
N PHE A 85 -2.74 12.71 10.70
CA PHE A 85 -2.15 13.70 11.61
C PHE A 85 -3.21 14.33 12.52
N ILE A 86 -4.35 14.75 11.97
CA ILE A 86 -5.48 15.31 12.72
C ILE A 86 -6.01 14.28 13.73
N ILE A 87 -6.22 13.03 13.31
CA ILE A 87 -6.68 11.96 14.22
C ILE A 87 -5.68 11.76 15.35
N LYS A 88 -4.38 11.70 15.04
CA LYS A 88 -3.33 11.54 16.04
C LYS A 88 -3.31 12.70 17.05
N VAL A 89 -3.44 13.94 16.57
CA VAL A 89 -3.51 15.15 17.40
C VAL A 89 -4.82 15.24 18.19
N SER A 90 -5.91 14.67 17.69
CA SER A 90 -7.20 14.70 18.38
C SER A 90 -7.34 13.60 19.43
N ILE A 91 -6.65 12.47 19.28
CA ILE A 91 -6.69 11.34 20.23
C ILE A 91 -5.68 11.55 21.39
N TYR A 92 -4.61 12.32 21.16
CA TYR A 92 -3.57 12.63 22.15
C TYR A 92 -3.79 14.02 22.77
#